data_AF-A0A7C5L017-F1
#
_entry.id   AF-A0A7C5L017-F1
#
_cell.length_a   1.000
_cell.length_b   1.000
_cell.length_c   1.000
_cell.angle_alpha   90.00
_cell.angle_beta   90.00
_cell.angle_gamma   90.00
#
_symmetry.space_group_name_H-M   'P 1'
#
loop_
_entity.id
_entity.type
_entity.pdbx_description
1 polymer ?
#
loop_
_entity_poly.entity_id
_entity_poly.type
_entity_poly.pdbx_seq_one_letter_code
_entity_poly.pdbx_strand_id
1 'polypeptide(L)' 'MAGFTKELKKILLDNKCYLVRKGKGDHEIWCSPLSSINFTVDSNIKSRHTANAVLKQAGLKKAF' A
#
# COMPACT_ATOMS: atom_id res chain seq x y z
N MET A 1 19.61 -1.95 -0.04
CA MET A 1 18.62 -1.62 1.02
C MET A 1 17.31 -2.29 0.65
N ALA A 2 16.76 -3.14 1.52
CA ALA A 2 15.44 -3.72 1.30
C ALA A 2 14.37 -2.64 1.49
N GLY A 3 13.50 -2.45 0.49
CA GLY A 3 12.37 -1.52 0.59
C GLY A 3 11.19 -2.13 1.35
N PHE A 4 10.25 -1.29 1.79
CA PHE A 4 9.04 -1.69 2.52
C PHE A 4 7.93 -2.21 1.60
N THR A 5 8.02 -1.96 0.28
CA THR A 5 6.93 -2.26 -0.66
C THR A 5 6.50 -3.73 -0.66
N LYS A 6 7.45 -4.69 -0.61
CA LYS A 6 7.13 -6.12 -0.67
C LYS A 6 6.30 -6.55 0.54
N GLU A 7 6.73 -6.16 1.73
CA GLU A 7 6.04 -6.49 2.98
C GLU A 7 4.72 -5.74 3.11
N LEU A 8 4.70 -4.46 2.73
CA LEU A 8 3.47 -3.65 2.67
C LEU A 8 2.41 -4.29 1.77
N LYS A 9 2.77 -4.70 0.54
CA LYS A 9 1.84 -5.37 -0.38
C LYS A 9 1.31 -6.69 0.20
N LYS A 10 2.14 -7.44 0.93
CA LYS A 10 1.69 -8.65 1.62
C LYS A 10 0.60 -8.33 2.66
N ILE A 11 0.85 -7.34 3.53
CA ILE A 11 -0.14 -6.90 4.53
C ILE A 11 -1.44 -6.44 3.85
N LEU A 12 -1.36 -5.69 2.75
CA LEU A 12 -2.53 -5.25 2.00
C LEU A 12 -3.35 -6.42 1.46
N LEU A 13 -2.70 -7.41 0.84
CA LEU A 13 -3.36 -8.61 0.31
C LEU A 13 -4.00 -9.46 1.41
N ASP A 14 -3.31 -9.62 2.55
CA ASP A 14 -3.83 -10.34 3.71
C ASP A 14 -5.11 -9.68 4.25
N ASN A 15 -5.20 -8.35 4.13
CA ASN A 15 -6.38 -7.55 4.48
C ASN A 15 -7.38 -7.36 3.32
N LYS A 16 -7.31 -8.21 2.28
CA LYS A 16 -8.22 -8.20 1.12
C LYS A 16 -8.21 -6.91 0.30
N CYS A 17 -7.20 -6.07 0.48
CA CYS A 17 -6.97 -4.97 -0.45
C CYS A 17 -6.54 -5.55 -1.79
N TYR A 18 -6.93 -4.90 -2.89
CA TYR A 18 -6.67 -5.39 -4.23
C TYR A 18 -6.15 -4.30 -5.15
N LEU A 19 -5.31 -4.69 -6.10
CA LEU A 19 -4.83 -3.81 -7.16
C LEU A 19 -6.00 -3.51 -8.10
N VAL A 20 -6.33 -2.22 -8.24
CA VAL A 20 -7.36 -1.76 -9.18
C VAL A 20 -6.76 -1.59 -10.57
N ARG A 21 -5.62 -0.90 -10.66
CA ARG A 21 -4.92 -0.65 -11.92
C ARG A 21 -3.48 -0.20 -11.68
N LYS A 22 -2.66 -0.25 -12.73
CA LYS A 22 -1.39 0.46 -12.74
C LYS A 22 -1.62 1.97 -12.92
N GLY A 23 -0.90 2.76 -12.14
CA GLY A 23 -0.83 4.21 -12.23
C GLY A 23 0.17 4.67 -13.29
N LYS A 24 0.62 5.93 -13.20
CA LYS A 24 1.68 6.45 -14.06
C LYS A 24 3.03 5.93 -13.55
N GLY A 25 3.88 5.44 -14.46
CA GLY A 25 5.20 4.93 -14.11
C GLY A 25 5.11 3.63 -13.31
N ASP A 26 5.77 3.58 -12.17
CA ASP A 26 5.87 2.43 -11.29
C ASP A 26 4.86 2.46 -10.13
N HIS A 27 3.92 3.41 -10.16
CA HIS A 27 2.86 3.49 -9.16
C HIS A 27 1.72 2.54 -9.46
N GLU A 28 1.13 2.01 -8.40
CA GLU A 28 -0.04 1.13 -8.44
C GLU A 28 -1.20 1.78 -7.68
N ILE A 29 -2.42 1.65 -8.20
CA ILE A 29 -3.63 2.10 -7.51
C ILE A 29 -4.31 0.89 -6.90
N TRP A 30 -4.47 0.90 -5.58
CA TRP A 30 -5.05 -0.15 -4.76
C TRP A 30 -6.35 0.33 -4.13
N CYS A 31 -7.26 -0.59 -3.85
CA CYS A 31 -8.49 -0.33 -3.10
C CYS A 31 -8.49 -1.17 -1.81
N SER A 32 -8.94 -0.57 -0.71
CA SER A 32 -9.23 -1.31 0.52
C SER A 32 -10.73 -1.51 0.67
N PRO A 33 -11.22 -2.75 0.86
CA PRO A 33 -12.64 -2.99 1.18
C PRO A 33 -13.02 -2.47 2.58
N LEU A 34 -12.05 -2.20 3.45
CA LEU A 34 -12.31 -1.69 4.81
C LEU A 34 -12.63 -0.19 4.81
N SER A 35 -11.91 0.59 4.00
CA SER A 35 -12.11 2.03 3.89
C SER A 35 -12.89 2.45 2.64
N SER A 36 -13.08 1.55 1.67
CA SER A 36 -13.66 1.82 0.34
C SER A 36 -12.94 2.97 -0.40
N ILE A 37 -11.65 3.17 -0.09
CA ILE A 37 -10.82 4.22 -0.68
C ILE A 37 -9.79 3.61 -1.63
N ASN A 38 -9.62 4.27 -2.77
CA ASN A 38 -8.50 4.04 -3.67
C ASN A 38 -7.27 4.84 -3.21
N PHE A 39 -6.11 4.19 -3.11
CA PHE A 39 -4.85 4.80 -2.70
C PHE A 39 -3.69 4.32 -3.57
N THR A 40 -2.61 5.10 -3.58
CA THR A 40 -1.43 4.83 -4.41
C THR A 40 -0.37 4.09 -3.61
N VAL A 41 0.21 3.05 -4.21
CA VAL A 41 1.34 2.29 -3.67
C VAL A 41 2.52 2.42 -4.63
N ASP A 42 3.66 2.90 -4.12
CA ASP A 42 4.90 3.04 -4.88
C ASP A 42 5.67 1.70 -4.92
N SER A 43 6.29 1.39 -6.07
CA SER A 43 7.00 0.12 -6.26
C SER A 43 8.28 -0.01 -5.42
N ASN A 44 8.82 1.11 -4.91
CA ASN A 44 10.09 1.20 -4.22
C ASN A 44 10.06 2.17 -3.02
N ILE A 45 9.19 1.87 -2.05
CA ILE A 45 9.07 2.63 -0.81
C ILE A 45 10.29 2.37 0.08
N LYS A 46 11.11 3.40 0.27
CA LYS A 46 12.29 3.36 1.17
C LYS A 46 12.04 3.92 2.57
N SER A 47 10.90 4.58 2.79
CA SER A 47 10.55 5.22 4.05
C SER A 47 9.43 4.48 4.77
N ARG A 48 9.67 4.12 6.04
CA ARG A 48 8.64 3.57 6.93
C ARG A 48 7.44 4.51 7.11
N HIS A 49 7.68 5.82 7.07
CA HIS A 49 6.61 6.81 7.21
C HIS A 49 5.64 6.75 6.04
N THR A 50 6.17 6.61 4.83
CA THR A 50 5.36 6.42 3.61
C THR A 50 4.61 5.10 3.64
N ALA A 51 5.26 4.00 4.02
CA ALA A 51 4.58 2.70 4.14
C ALA A 51 3.42 2.73 5.16
N ASN A 52 3.64 3.38 6.31
CA ASN A 52 2.59 3.57 7.32
C ASN A 52 1.47 4.52 6.86
N ALA A 53 1.77 5.52 6.03
CA ALA A 53 0.75 6.38 5.46
C ALA A 53 -0.18 5.59 4.53
N VAL A 54 0.37 4.68 3.72
CA VAL A 54 -0.42 3.75 2.88
C VAL A 54 -1.32 2.86 3.75
N LEU A 55 -0.78 2.25 4.82
CA LEU A 55 -1.58 1.45 5.74
C LEU A 55 -2.73 2.27 6.34
N LYS A 56 -2.47 3.51 6.75
CA LYS A 56 -3.50 4.41 7.27
C LYS A 56 -4.59 4.70 6.23
N GLN A 57 -4.23 4.94 4.97
CA GLN A 57 -5.19 5.13 3.87
C GLN A 57 -6.05 3.88 3.61
N ALA A 58 -5.45 2.70 3.76
CA ALA A 58 -6.14 1.42 3.67
C ALA A 58 -7.06 1.13 4.89
N GLY A 59 -7.06 1.98 5.92
CA GLY A 59 -7.81 1.78 7.16
C GLY A 59 -7.13 0.82 8.15
N LEU A 60 -5.84 0.55 7.97
CA LEU A 60 -5.05 -0.38 8.78
C LEU A 60 -4.19 0.34 9.81
N LYS A 61 -3.81 -0.39 10.87
CA LYS A 61 -2.84 0.08 11.86
C LYS A 61 -1.43 0.12 11.25
N LYS A 62 -0.58 0.99 11.80
CA LYS A 62 0.84 1.07 11.43
C LYS A 62 1.55 -0.26 11.71
N ALA A 63 2.50 -0.64 10.84
CA ALA A 63 3.27 -1.87 10.96
C ALA A 63 4.79 -1.66 10.82
N PHE A 64 5.25 -0.44 10.50
CA PHE A 64 6.65 -0.08 10.25
C PHE A 64 7.14 1.09 11.10
#